data_AF-H1S907-F1
#
_entry.id   AF-H1S907-F1
#
_cell.length_a   1.000
_cell.length_b   1.000
_cell.length_c   1.000
_cell.angle_alpha   90.00
_cell.angle_beta   90.00
_cell.angle_gamma   90.00
#
_symmetry.space_group_name_H-M   'P 1'
#
loop_
_entity.id
_entity.type
_entity.pdbx_description
1 polymer ?
#
loop_
_entity_poly.entity_id
_entity_poly.type
_entity_poly.pdbx_seq_one_letter_code
_entity_poly.pdbx_strand_id
1 'polypeptide(L)'
;MRPGVEVTRNIEEELEDLDETDRAIERSGKRIEAQEQRIAHLKRDGVDRESAELLLADMRDSLKQLILHRALIVTAITRRE
;
A
#
# COMPACT_ATOMS: atom_id res chain seq x y z
N MET A 1 3.21 -30.21 -22.11
CA MET A 1 3.61 -29.00 -21.35
C MET A 1 4.16 -28.00 -22.35
N ARG A 2 3.46 -26.88 -22.59
CA ARG A 2 4.05 -25.77 -23.33
C ARG A 2 4.91 -24.97 -22.34
N PRO A 3 6.15 -24.61 -22.69
CA PRO A 3 7.00 -23.81 -21.82
C PRO A 3 6.29 -22.49 -21.55
N GLY A 4 6.27 -22.10 -20.28
CA GLY A 4 5.64 -20.88 -19.82
C GLY A 4 6.16 -19.70 -20.63
N VAL A 5 5.23 -18.93 -21.16
CA VAL A 5 5.53 -17.59 -21.65
C VAL A 5 6.04 -16.84 -20.41
N GLU A 6 7.36 -16.72 -20.26
CA GLU A 6 7.91 -15.60 -19.51
C GLU A 6 7.39 -14.36 -20.24
N VAL A 7 6.32 -13.78 -19.71
CA VAL A 7 5.87 -12.47 -20.13
C VAL A 7 7.01 -11.54 -19.72
N THR A 8 7.94 -11.28 -20.65
CA THR A 8 8.92 -10.21 -20.54
C THR A 8 8.12 -8.90 -20.57
N ARG A 9 7.56 -8.51 -19.41
CA ARG A 9 7.06 -7.17 -19.18
C ARG A 9 8.18 -6.20 -19.45
N ASN A 10 7.90 -5.11 -20.15
CA ASN A 10 8.92 -4.10 -20.43
C ASN A 10 9.24 -3.31 -19.14
N ILE A 11 10.46 -2.78 -19.02
CA ILE A 11 10.89 -1.92 -17.90
C ILE A 11 9.95 -0.70 -17.77
N GLU A 12 9.44 -0.16 -18.88
CA GLU A 12 8.47 0.94 -18.86
C GLU A 12 7.18 0.59 -18.11
N GLU A 13 6.64 -0.63 -18.30
CA GLU A 13 5.45 -1.09 -17.57
C GLU A 13 5.74 -1.24 -16.06
N GLU A 14 6.94 -1.72 -15.70
CA GLU A 14 7.34 -1.84 -14.29
C GLU A 14 7.55 -0.46 -13.63
N LEU A 15 8.01 0.55 -14.37
CA LEU A 15 8.11 1.93 -13.89
C LEU A 15 6.74 2.58 -13.70
N GLU A 16 5.77 2.30 -14.58
CA GLU A 16 4.39 2.75 -14.42
C GLU A 16 3.72 2.09 -13.20
N ASP A 17 3.86 0.77 -13.04
CA ASP A 17 3.39 0.03 -11.86
C ASP A 17 4.01 0.59 -10.56
N LEU A 18 5.30 1.00 -10.60
CA LEU A 18 6.00 1.60 -9.46
C LEU A 18 5.41 2.97 -9.10
N ASP A 19 5.19 3.86 -10.07
CA ASP A 19 4.59 5.18 -9.84
C ASP A 19 3.14 5.06 -9.33
N GLU A 20 2.35 4.15 -9.88
CA GLU A 20 1.00 3.88 -9.37
C GLU A 20 1.04 3.39 -7.91
N THR A 21 1.96 2.46 -7.61
CA THR A 21 2.14 1.93 -6.25
C THR A 21 2.56 3.04 -5.27
N ASP A 22 3.48 3.92 -5.67
CA ASP A 22 3.93 5.05 -4.85
C ASP A 22 2.78 6.03 -4.55
N ARG A 23 1.95 6.35 -5.55
CA ARG A 23 0.73 7.16 -5.35
C ARG A 23 -0.29 6.47 -4.47
N ALA A 24 -0.42 5.15 -4.56
CA ALA A 24 -1.31 4.38 -3.68
C ALA A 24 -0.84 4.40 -2.22
N ILE A 25 0.47 4.24 -1.99
CA ILE A 25 1.11 4.35 -0.68
C ILE A 25 0.86 5.73 -0.06
N GLU A 26 1.10 6.81 -0.81
CA GLU A 26 0.90 8.18 -0.33
C GLU A 26 -0.57 8.43 0.07
N ARG A 27 -1.52 8.04 -0.80
CA ARG A 27 -2.95 8.17 -0.51
C ARG A 27 -3.37 7.36 0.71
N SER A 28 -2.83 6.14 0.88
CA SER A 28 -3.12 5.30 2.03
C SER A 28 -2.58 5.92 3.33
N GLY A 29 -1.37 6.50 3.30
CA GLY A 29 -0.78 7.23 4.42
C GLY A 29 -1.68 8.39 4.90
N LYS A 30 -2.14 9.25 3.97
CA LYS A 30 -3.06 10.36 4.29
C LYS A 30 -4.37 9.88 4.93
N ARG A 31 -4.90 8.74 4.47
CA ARG A 31 -6.12 8.15 5.04
C ARG A 31 -5.89 7.61 6.46
N ILE A 32 -4.73 7.00 6.71
CA ILE A 32 -4.34 6.53 8.05
C ILE A 32 -4.25 7.71 9.01
N GLU A 33 -3.58 8.80 8.63
CA GLU A 33 -3.48 10.02 9.44
C GLU A 33 -4.86 10.60 9.77
N ALA A 34 -5.76 10.68 8.78
CA ALA A 34 -7.13 11.15 9.00
C ALA A 34 -7.91 10.24 9.96
N GLN A 35 -7.73 8.92 9.88
CA GLN A 35 -8.37 7.96 10.78
C GLN A 35 -7.82 8.05 12.21
N GLU A 36 -6.51 8.29 12.38
CA GLU A 36 -5.90 8.55 13.69
C GLU A 36 -6.46 9.82 14.33
N GLN A 37 -6.62 10.91 13.56
CA GLN A 37 -7.27 12.13 14.03
C GLN A 37 -8.73 11.87 14.44
N ARG A 38 -9.47 11.06 13.68
CA ARG A 38 -10.84 10.66 14.03
C ARG A 38 -10.89 9.89 15.34
N ILE A 39 -10.01 8.92 15.55
CA ILE A 39 -9.92 8.15 16.81
C ILE A 39 -9.60 9.08 17.98
N ALA A 40 -8.72 10.06 17.78
CA ALA A 40 -8.39 11.04 18.82
C ALA A 40 -9.62 11.89 19.20
N HIS A 41 -10.45 12.30 18.24
CA HIS A 41 -11.72 12.98 18.50
C HIS A 41 -12.71 12.09 19.25
N LEU A 42 -12.94 10.85 18.79
CA LEU A 42 -13.84 9.91 19.48
C LEU A 42 -13.42 9.67 20.94
N LYS A 43 -12.12 9.52 21.18
CA LYS A 43 -11.55 9.38 22.53
C LYS A 43 -11.83 10.61 23.39
N ARG A 44 -11.70 11.82 22.85
CA ARG A 44 -11.99 13.07 23.55
C ARG A 44 -13.47 13.17 23.92
N ASP A 45 -14.34 12.75 23.03
CA ASP A 45 -15.79 12.84 23.20
C ASP A 45 -16.35 11.69 24.07
N GLY A 46 -15.50 10.77 24.54
CA GLY A 46 -15.92 9.60 25.32
C GLY A 46 -16.76 8.60 24.53
N VAL A 47 -16.69 8.66 23.20
CA VAL A 47 -17.41 7.77 22.29
C VAL A 47 -16.61 6.49 22.09
N ASP A 48 -17.30 5.36 21.98
CA ASP A 48 -16.65 4.10 21.62
C ASP A 48 -15.88 4.23 20.29
N ARG A 49 -14.68 3.67 20.29
CA ARG A 49 -13.70 3.80 19.20
C ARG A 49 -13.14 2.47 18.74
N GLU A 50 -13.60 1.34 19.30
CA GLU A 50 -13.10 0.01 18.98
C GLU A 50 -13.16 -0.29 17.47
N SER A 51 -14.32 -0.05 16.85
CA SER A 51 -14.48 -0.24 15.40
C SER A 51 -13.57 0.66 14.57
N ALA A 52 -13.30 1.89 15.03
CA ALA A 52 -12.41 2.80 14.34
C ALA A 52 -10.94 2.36 14.45
N GLU A 53 -10.55 1.81 15.60
CA GLU A 53 -9.22 1.24 15.84
C GLU A 53 -8.97 -0.04 15.04
N LEU A 54 -9.97 -0.92 14.93
CA LEU A 54 -9.91 -2.11 14.07
C LEU A 54 -9.70 -1.71 12.60
N LEU A 55 -10.48 -0.75 12.09
CA LEU A 55 -10.30 -0.24 10.74
C LEU A 55 -8.90 0.36 10.53
N LEU A 56 -8.37 1.07 11.53
CA LEU A 56 -7.00 1.61 11.45
C LEU A 56 -5.95 0.49 11.34
N ALA A 57 -6.14 -0.63 12.05
CA ALA A 57 -5.26 -1.78 11.95
C ALA A 57 -5.28 -2.38 10.53
N ASP A 58 -6.47 -2.60 9.96
CA ASP A 58 -6.62 -3.13 8.60
C ASP A 58 -5.99 -2.21 7.55
N MET A 59 -6.13 -0.88 7.72
CA MET A 59 -5.50 0.11 6.84
C MET A 59 -3.97 0.04 6.90
N ARG A 60 -3.41 -0.11 8.10
CA ARG A 60 -1.96 -0.26 8.29
C ARG A 60 -1.45 -1.56 7.68
N ASP A 61 -2.20 -2.65 7.79
CA ASP A 61 -1.82 -3.92 7.16
C ASP A 61 -1.89 -3.84 5.64
N SER A 62 -2.91 -3.18 5.09
CA SER A 62 -3.00 -2.91 3.65
C SER A 62 -1.81 -2.06 3.15
N LEU A 63 -1.40 -1.04 3.92
CA LEU A 63 -0.23 -0.24 3.59
C LEU A 63 1.06 -1.08 3.58
N LYS A 64 1.25 -2.00 4.54
CA LYS A 64 2.40 -2.92 4.53
C LYS A 64 2.44 -3.76 3.25
N GLN A 65 1.29 -4.24 2.76
CA GLN A 65 1.22 -5.00 1.51
C GLN A 65 1.61 -4.15 0.29
N LEU A 66 1.20 -2.87 0.24
CA LEU A 66 1.62 -1.96 -0.82
C LEU A 66 3.14 -1.70 -0.80
N ILE A 67 3.72 -1.50 0.39
CA ILE A 67 5.17 -1.33 0.55
C ILE A 67 5.93 -2.59 0.09
N LEU A 68 5.42 -3.77 0.42
CA LEU A 68 6.00 -5.03 -0.04
C LEU A 68 5.92 -5.14 -1.57
N HIS A 69 4.77 -4.82 -2.16
CA HIS A 69 4.58 -4.85 -3.61
C HIS A 69 5.57 -3.92 -4.33
N ARG A 70 5.74 -2.69 -3.83
CA ARG A 70 6.74 -1.73 -4.30
C ARG A 70 8.15 -2.33 -4.30
N ALA A 71 8.53 -2.99 -3.21
CA ALA A 71 9.85 -3.60 -3.09
C ALA A 71 10.08 -4.72 -4.13
N LEU A 72 9.03 -5.48 -4.45
CA LEU A 72 9.09 -6.51 -5.50
C LEU A 72 9.29 -5.89 -6.90
N ILE A 73 8.57 -4.81 -7.22
CA ILE A 73 8.72 -4.08 -8.49
C ILE A 73 10.15 -3.53 -8.62
N VAL A 74 10.65 -2.82 -7.59
CA VAL A 74 12.02 -2.30 -7.59
C VAL A 74 13.04 -3.41 -7.78
N THR A 75 12.87 -4.55 -7.10
CA THR A 75 13.77 -5.70 -7.24
C THR A 75 13.74 -6.27 -8.66
N ALA A 76 12.58 -6.29 -9.32
CA ALA A 76 12.44 -6.75 -10.70
C ALA A 76 13.18 -5.83 -11.68
N ILE A 77 13.04 -4.51 -11.52
CA ILE A 77 13.74 -3.50 -12.31
C ILE A 77 15.26 -3.62 -12.14
N THR A 78 15.76 -3.62 -10.90
CA THR A 78 17.20 -3.66 -10.60
C THR A 78 17.90 -4.94 -11.09
N ARG A 79 17.18 -6.07 -11.21
CA ARG A 79 17.76 -7.31 -11.73
C ARG A 79 17.92 -7.33 -13.27
N ARG A 80 17.30 -6.38 -13.96
CA ARG A 80 17.33 -6.26 -15.43
C ARG A 80 18.32 -5.20 -15.93
N GLU A 81 18.67 -4.24 -15.08
CA GLU A 81 19.76 -3.28 -15.29
C GLU A 81 21.14 -3.93 -15.09
#